data_AF-A0A1D6KU50-F1
#
_entry.id   AF-A0A1D6KU50-F1
#
_cell.length_a   1.000
_cell.length_b   1.000
_cell.length_c   1.000
_cell.angle_alpha   90.00
_cell.angle_beta   90.00
_cell.angle_gamma   90.00
#
_symmetry.space_group_name_H-M   'P 1'
#
loop_
_entity.id
_entity.type
_entity.pdbx_description
1 polymer ?
#
loop_
_entity_poly.entity_id
_entity_poly.type
_entity_poly.pdbx_seq_one_letter_code
_entity_poly.pdbx_strand_id
1 'polypeptide(L)'
;MNRDLTGAVAQVICSLCSKEQDVQQNCSSCGACMGKYFCKVCKFFDDDVSKGQYHCDGCGICRTGGVENFFHCDKCGCCYSNVLKDSHHCVERAMHHNCPVCFEYLFDSTKDISVLQCGHTIHLECMNEMRAHHHFSCPVCSRSACDMSATWRKLDEEVAATPMPDIYQKHMVWILCNDCSATSSVRFHVLGHKCPACSSYNTRETRAACPRI
;
A
#
# COMPACT_ATOMS: atom_id res chain seq x y z
N MET A 1 -8.14 -1.49 24.16
CA MET A 1 -7.65 -0.23 24.75
C MET A 1 -7.46 0.76 23.61
N ASN A 2 -8.53 1.48 23.26
CA ASN A 2 -8.49 2.53 22.24
C ASN A 2 -7.65 3.69 22.80
N ARG A 3 -6.51 3.97 22.18
CA ARG A 3 -5.74 5.17 22.51
C ARG A 3 -6.38 6.33 21.77
N ASP A 4 -7.27 7.04 22.46
CA ASP A 4 -7.54 8.45 22.19
C ASP A 4 -6.19 9.20 22.19
N LEU A 5 -5.64 9.45 21.00
CA LEU A 5 -4.39 10.20 20.81
C LEU A 5 -4.62 11.61 20.27
N THR A 6 -5.86 12.09 20.17
CA THR A 6 -6.12 13.51 20.00
C THR A 6 -6.21 14.16 21.37
N GLY A 7 -5.12 14.74 21.84
CA GLY A 7 -5.19 15.77 22.89
C GLY A 7 -6.18 16.82 22.41
N ALA A 8 -7.38 16.85 23.00
CA ALA A 8 -8.49 17.62 22.47
C ALA A 8 -8.22 19.11 22.71
N VAL A 9 -7.56 19.77 21.76
CA VAL A 9 -7.32 21.22 21.77
C VAL A 9 -8.66 21.92 21.98
N ALA A 10 -8.92 22.49 23.15
CA ALA A 10 -10.22 23.12 23.43
C ALA A 10 -10.22 24.59 22.99
N GLN A 11 -9.04 25.22 23.02
CA GLN A 11 -8.86 26.65 22.81
C GLN A 11 -7.69 26.91 21.86
N VAL A 12 -7.76 28.07 21.22
CA VAL A 12 -6.74 28.59 20.30
C VAL A 12 -6.47 30.06 20.61
N ILE A 13 -5.29 30.53 20.26
CA ILE A 13 -4.89 31.92 20.42
C ILE A 13 -4.77 32.56 19.03
N CYS A 14 -5.44 33.70 18.82
CA CYS A 14 -5.30 34.45 17.57
C CYS A 14 -3.93 35.12 17.52
N SER A 15 -3.11 34.80 16.51
CA SER A 15 -1.76 35.39 16.37
C SER A 15 -1.75 36.89 16.07
N LEU A 16 -2.87 37.48 15.65
CA LEU A 16 -2.96 38.91 15.30
C LEU A 16 -3.36 39.81 16.48
N CYS A 17 -4.19 39.32 17.41
CA CYS A 17 -4.69 40.12 18.55
C CYS A 17 -4.48 39.45 19.91
N SER A 18 -3.82 38.28 19.94
CA SER A 18 -3.52 37.49 21.14
C SER A 18 -4.75 37.04 21.95
N LYS A 19 -5.95 37.11 21.37
CA LYS A 19 -7.16 36.62 22.02
C LYS A 19 -7.16 35.09 22.09
N GLU A 20 -7.14 34.57 23.30
CA GLU A 20 -7.51 33.19 23.62
C GLU A 20 -9.04 33.02 23.52
N GLN A 21 -9.47 31.96 22.85
CA GLN A 21 -10.88 31.71 22.52
C GLN A 21 -11.15 30.23 22.21
N ASP A 22 -12.41 29.86 22.18
CA ASP A 22 -12.85 28.54 21.71
C ASP A 22 -12.51 28.35 20.22
N VAL A 23 -12.32 27.09 19.82
CA VAL A 23 -11.95 26.73 18.44
C VAL A 23 -13.05 27.13 17.45
N GLN A 24 -12.72 28.05 16.56
CA GLN A 24 -13.56 28.51 15.46
C GLN A 24 -12.70 29.11 14.33
N GLN A 25 -13.26 29.22 13.13
CA GLN A 25 -12.52 29.68 11.95
C GLN A 25 -12.07 31.14 12.03
N ASN A 26 -12.88 32.01 12.62
CA ASN A 26 -12.62 33.45 12.66
C ASN A 26 -12.47 33.91 14.10
N CYS A 27 -11.49 34.78 14.36
CA CYS A 27 -11.27 35.31 15.70
C CYS A 27 -12.49 36.10 16.20
N SER A 28 -12.98 35.80 17.41
CA SER A 28 -14.14 36.46 18.03
C SER A 28 -13.89 37.93 18.39
N SER A 29 -12.61 38.34 18.50
CA SER A 29 -12.26 39.71 18.87
C SER A 29 -11.96 40.60 17.67
N CYS A 30 -11.15 40.14 16.71
CA CYS A 30 -10.72 40.98 15.58
C CYS A 30 -11.28 40.54 14.22
N GLY A 31 -12.06 39.46 14.17
CA GLY A 31 -12.67 38.95 12.94
C GLY A 31 -11.70 38.30 11.96
N ALA A 32 -10.41 38.20 12.28
CA ALA A 32 -9.42 37.60 11.40
C ALA A 32 -9.72 36.13 11.10
N CYS A 33 -9.67 35.76 9.82
CA CYS A 33 -9.73 34.36 9.38
C CYS A 33 -8.44 33.65 9.80
N MET A 34 -8.56 32.62 10.63
CA MET A 34 -7.43 31.84 11.17
C MET A 34 -7.03 30.67 10.25
N GLY A 35 -7.81 30.42 9.21
CA GLY A 35 -7.54 29.41 8.19
C GLY A 35 -8.62 29.44 7.12
N LYS A 36 -8.24 29.59 5.84
CA LYS A 36 -9.20 29.55 4.73
C LYS A 36 -9.97 28.23 4.68
N TYR A 37 -9.28 27.12 4.94
CA TYR A 37 -9.90 25.84 5.28
C TYR A 37 -9.89 25.66 6.80
N PHE A 38 -11.05 25.29 7.34
CA PHE A 38 -11.22 24.98 8.76
C PHE A 38 -12.04 23.70 8.92
N CYS A 39 -11.49 22.73 9.63
CA CYS A 39 -12.22 21.53 10.04
C CYS A 39 -12.53 21.59 11.53
N LYS A 40 -13.81 21.70 11.89
CA LYS A 40 -14.26 21.74 13.29
C LYS A 40 -14.01 20.42 14.03
N VAL A 41 -14.15 19.28 13.34
CA VAL A 41 -13.97 17.95 13.93
C VAL A 41 -12.51 17.71 14.30
N CYS A 42 -11.60 17.95 13.36
CA CYS A 42 -10.16 17.79 13.57
C CYS A 42 -9.50 18.99 14.24
N LYS A 43 -10.21 20.12 14.36
CA LYS A 43 -9.70 21.41 14.88
C LYS A 43 -8.48 21.90 14.09
N PHE A 44 -8.54 21.71 12.78
CA PHE A 44 -7.44 21.93 11.84
C PHE A 44 -7.69 23.18 11.00
N PHE A 45 -6.62 23.95 10.77
CA PHE A 45 -6.61 25.20 10.03
C PHE A 45 -5.54 25.12 8.94
N ASP A 46 -5.87 25.50 7.71
CA ASP A 46 -4.91 25.60 6.59
C ASP A 46 -5.33 26.76 5.66
N ASP A 47 -4.38 27.55 5.21
CA ASP A 47 -4.63 28.67 4.29
C ASP A 47 -4.45 28.29 2.81
N ASP A 48 -3.82 27.16 2.54
CA ASP A 48 -3.59 26.68 1.19
C ASP A 48 -4.74 25.79 0.70
N VAL A 49 -5.83 26.41 0.25
CA VAL A 49 -7.02 25.72 -0.28
C VAL A 49 -6.77 24.97 -1.59
N SER A 50 -5.61 25.16 -2.24
CA SER A 50 -5.29 24.45 -3.49
C SER A 50 -5.09 22.95 -3.30
N LYS A 51 -4.83 22.52 -2.05
CA LYS A 51 -4.70 21.09 -1.70
C LYS A 51 -6.03 20.34 -1.72
N GLY A 52 -7.18 21.01 -1.83
CA GLY A 52 -8.50 20.37 -1.83
C GLY A 52 -8.75 19.57 -0.55
N GLN A 53 -8.52 20.17 0.62
CA GLN A 53 -8.72 19.51 1.91
C GLN A 53 -10.19 19.14 2.11
N TYR A 54 -10.43 17.98 2.70
CA TYR A 54 -11.76 17.56 3.14
C TYR A 54 -11.68 16.68 4.39
N HIS A 55 -12.74 16.64 5.19
CA HIS A 55 -12.86 15.70 6.30
C HIS A 55 -13.53 14.42 5.81
N CYS A 56 -12.95 13.26 6.14
CA CYS A 56 -13.60 11.98 5.92
C CYS A 56 -14.15 11.45 7.23
N ASP A 57 -15.47 11.41 7.38
CA ASP A 57 -16.14 10.93 8.60
C ASP A 57 -15.77 9.46 8.91
N GLY A 58 -15.68 8.61 7.88
CA GLY A 58 -15.30 7.20 8.04
C GLY A 58 -13.86 7.00 8.54
N CYS A 59 -12.94 7.92 8.25
CA CYS A 59 -11.57 7.88 8.78
C CYS A 59 -11.39 8.71 10.06
N GLY A 60 -12.24 9.70 10.32
CA GLY A 60 -12.09 10.65 11.42
C GLY A 60 -10.94 11.65 11.27
N ILE A 61 -10.36 11.78 10.07
CA ILE A 61 -9.22 12.68 9.80
C ILE A 61 -9.42 13.48 8.51
N CYS A 62 -8.75 14.64 8.42
CA CYS A 62 -8.69 15.41 7.19
C CYS A 62 -7.74 14.75 6.18
N ARG A 63 -8.15 14.79 4.91
CA ARG A 63 -7.40 14.34 3.74
C ARG A 63 -7.25 15.50 2.75
N THR A 64 -6.42 15.32 1.74
CA THR A 64 -6.17 16.27 0.64
C THR A 64 -6.48 15.60 -0.71
N GLY A 65 -6.55 16.39 -1.77
CA GLY A 65 -6.76 15.94 -3.15
C GLY A 65 -8.19 16.05 -3.66
N GLY A 66 -9.10 16.70 -2.93
CA GLY A 66 -10.50 16.93 -3.32
C GLY A 66 -11.41 15.74 -3.02
N VAL A 67 -12.51 15.97 -2.31
CA VAL A 67 -13.46 14.90 -1.89
C VAL A 67 -14.05 14.16 -3.09
N GLU A 68 -14.22 14.85 -4.21
CA GLU A 68 -14.74 14.31 -5.47
C GLU A 68 -13.82 13.31 -6.17
N ASN A 69 -12.54 13.24 -5.77
CA ASN A 69 -11.54 12.34 -6.37
C ASN A 69 -11.36 11.05 -5.57
N PHE A 70 -11.99 10.94 -4.40
CA PHE A 70 -11.82 9.83 -3.47
C PHE A 70 -13.16 9.25 -3.00
N PHE A 71 -13.12 8.00 -2.53
CA PHE A 71 -14.22 7.37 -1.82
C PHE A 71 -13.68 6.66 -0.57
N HIS A 72 -14.50 6.59 0.47
CA HIS A 72 -14.22 5.77 1.64
C HIS A 72 -14.76 4.36 1.42
N CYS A 73 -13.94 3.35 1.71
CA CYS A 73 -14.36 1.96 1.71
C CYS A 73 -14.52 1.47 3.15
N ASP A 74 -15.75 1.31 3.64
CA ASP A 74 -16.05 0.95 5.04
C ASP A 74 -15.40 -0.38 5.45
N LYS A 75 -15.40 -1.36 4.55
CA LYS A 75 -14.80 -2.68 4.82
C LYS A 75 -13.29 -2.58 4.99
N CYS A 76 -12.64 -1.78 4.16
CA CYS A 76 -11.20 -1.58 4.21
C CYS A 76 -10.80 -0.57 5.31
N GLY A 77 -11.73 0.30 5.72
CA GLY A 77 -11.53 1.35 6.72
C GLY A 77 -10.63 2.49 6.23
N CYS A 78 -10.60 2.78 4.93
CA CYS A 78 -9.70 3.78 4.36
C CYS A 78 -10.26 4.46 3.09
N CYS A 79 -9.65 5.60 2.74
CA CYS A 79 -9.97 6.35 1.53
C CYS A 79 -9.08 5.92 0.36
N TYR A 80 -9.67 5.68 -0.80
CA TYR A 80 -8.98 5.40 -2.05
C TYR A 80 -9.38 6.39 -3.13
N SER A 81 -8.52 6.56 -4.14
CA SER A 81 -8.89 7.29 -5.36
C SER A 81 -10.06 6.60 -6.06
N ASN A 82 -10.95 7.39 -6.66
CA ASN A 82 -12.11 6.89 -7.41
C ASN A 82 -11.74 5.97 -8.59
N VAL A 83 -10.49 6.01 -9.07
CA VAL A 83 -9.95 5.04 -10.06
C VAL A 83 -10.03 3.59 -9.54
N LEU A 84 -9.99 3.40 -8.23
CA LEU A 84 -9.97 2.09 -7.57
C LEU A 84 -11.35 1.62 -7.09
N LYS A 85 -12.41 2.40 -7.32
CA LYS A 85 -13.73 2.16 -6.74
C LYS A 85 -14.27 0.76 -6.99
N ASP A 86 -14.16 0.30 -8.23
CA ASP A 86 -14.71 -0.99 -8.67
C ASP A 86 -13.65 -2.07 -8.88
N SER A 87 -12.37 -1.76 -8.65
CA SER A 87 -11.24 -2.64 -9.01
C SER A 87 -10.35 -3.02 -7.84
N HIS A 88 -10.47 -2.37 -6.68
CA HIS A 88 -9.61 -2.70 -5.53
C HIS A 88 -9.98 -4.04 -4.89
N HIS A 89 -8.95 -4.83 -4.58
CA HIS A 89 -9.11 -6.02 -3.77
C HIS A 89 -9.29 -5.61 -2.30
N CYS A 90 -10.55 -5.53 -1.83
CA CYS A 90 -10.77 -5.04 -0.47
C CYS A 90 -10.36 -6.06 0.59
N VAL A 91 -9.31 -5.69 1.32
CA VAL A 91 -8.81 -6.39 2.50
C VAL A 91 -9.27 -5.62 3.73
N GLU A 92 -9.82 -6.32 4.71
CA GLU A 92 -10.28 -5.68 5.94
C GLU A 92 -9.11 -4.97 6.64
N ARG A 93 -9.35 -3.71 7.02
CA ARG A 93 -8.36 -2.89 7.73
C ARG A 93 -7.01 -2.80 7.00
N ALA A 94 -7.05 -2.68 5.68
CA ALA A 94 -5.88 -2.72 4.80
C ALA A 94 -4.77 -1.72 5.15
N MET A 95 -5.03 -0.65 5.93
CA MET A 95 -4.00 0.31 6.35
C MET A 95 -3.73 0.34 7.86
N HIS A 96 -4.39 -0.51 8.65
CA HIS A 96 -4.23 -0.51 10.11
C HIS A 96 -3.09 -1.43 10.55
N HIS A 97 -1.93 -1.25 9.93
CA HIS A 97 -0.69 -1.94 10.27
C HIS A 97 0.51 -1.05 9.94
N ASN A 98 1.67 -1.44 10.44
CA ASN A 98 2.91 -0.74 10.14
C ASN A 98 3.42 -1.12 8.75
N CYS A 99 3.98 -0.15 8.04
CA CYS A 99 4.72 -0.42 6.81
C CYS A 99 5.81 -1.47 7.10
N PRO A 100 5.84 -2.62 6.42
CA PRO A 100 6.81 -3.69 6.66
C PRO A 100 8.25 -3.32 6.29
N VAL A 101 8.45 -2.16 5.63
CA VAL A 101 9.77 -1.65 5.22
C VAL A 101 10.32 -0.67 6.24
N CYS A 102 9.57 0.39 6.59
CA CYS A 102 10.04 1.45 7.50
C CYS A 102 9.47 1.35 8.93
N PHE A 103 8.55 0.42 9.19
CA PHE A 103 7.89 0.19 10.49
C PHE A 103 7.03 1.33 11.03
N GLU A 104 6.82 2.39 10.26
CA GLU A 104 5.87 3.46 10.59
C GLU A 104 4.42 3.00 10.35
N TYR A 105 3.50 3.49 11.18
CA TYR A 105 2.08 3.17 11.07
C TYR A 105 1.47 3.84 9.82
N LEU A 106 0.73 3.08 9.00
CA LEU A 106 0.27 3.56 7.70
C LEU A 106 -0.95 4.49 7.77
N PHE A 107 -1.82 4.30 8.77
CA PHE A 107 -3.12 4.97 8.78
C PHE A 107 -3.04 6.48 9.07
N ASP A 108 -2.19 6.87 10.02
CA ASP A 108 -1.98 8.27 10.46
C ASP A 108 -0.76 8.94 9.81
N SER A 109 0.01 8.20 9.01
CA SER A 109 1.11 8.75 8.21
C SER A 109 0.59 9.74 7.16
N THR A 110 1.33 10.82 6.99
CA THR A 110 1.11 11.80 5.91
C THR A 110 1.78 11.39 4.59
N LYS A 111 2.54 10.30 4.58
CA LYS A 111 3.24 9.80 3.39
C LYS A 111 2.25 9.10 2.45
N ASP A 112 2.47 9.25 1.15
CA ASP A 112 1.70 8.53 0.15
C ASP A 112 1.81 7.02 0.34
N ILE A 113 0.72 6.33 0.06
CA ILE A 113 0.61 4.87 0.15
C ILE A 113 0.57 4.24 -1.23
N SER A 114 1.03 3.00 -1.31
CA SER A 114 0.89 2.15 -2.49
C SER A 114 0.26 0.82 -2.09
N VAL A 115 -0.69 0.35 -2.90
CA VAL A 115 -1.30 -0.98 -2.78
C VAL A 115 -0.56 -1.91 -3.74
N LEU A 116 0.11 -2.93 -3.21
CA LEU A 116 0.80 -3.94 -4.01
C LEU A 116 -0.23 -4.84 -4.73
N GLN A 117 0.20 -5.57 -5.76
CA GLN A 117 -0.71 -6.48 -6.49
C GLN A 117 -1.41 -7.53 -5.61
N CYS A 118 -0.75 -7.95 -4.52
CA CYS A 118 -1.34 -8.88 -3.55
C CYS A 118 -2.33 -8.24 -2.56
N GLY A 119 -2.57 -6.92 -2.65
CA GLY A 119 -3.46 -6.15 -1.77
C GLY A 119 -2.78 -5.58 -0.52
N HIS A 120 -1.57 -6.03 -0.15
CA HIS A 120 -0.83 -5.44 0.97
C HIS A 120 -0.40 -4.01 0.66
N THR A 121 -0.51 -3.13 1.65
CA THR A 121 -0.17 -1.71 1.51
C THR A 121 1.17 -1.39 2.16
N ILE A 122 1.94 -0.52 1.53
CA ILE A 122 3.22 0.04 2.01
C ILE A 122 3.28 1.53 1.64
N HIS A 123 4.24 2.29 2.17
CA HIS A 123 4.49 3.65 1.68
C HIS A 123 4.98 3.65 0.23
N LEU A 124 4.59 4.64 -0.56
CA LEU A 124 5.01 4.81 -1.95
C LEU A 124 6.54 4.94 -2.06
N GLU A 125 7.15 5.70 -1.15
CA GLU A 125 8.60 5.84 -1.06
C GLU A 125 9.28 4.48 -0.81
N CYS A 126 8.80 3.70 0.16
CA CYS A 126 9.30 2.34 0.42
C CYS A 126 9.13 1.42 -0.79
N MET A 127 8.03 1.55 -1.56
CA MET A 127 7.87 0.80 -2.81
C MET A 127 8.92 1.20 -3.85
N ASN A 128 9.24 2.49 -3.95
CA ASN A 128 10.25 3.00 -4.88
C ASN A 128 11.66 2.55 -4.47
N GLU A 129 11.98 2.55 -3.18
CA GLU A 129 13.23 1.98 -2.66
C GLU A 129 13.35 0.49 -2.99
N MET A 130 12.29 -0.29 -2.74
CA MET A 130 12.26 -1.71 -3.13
C MET A 130 12.55 -1.90 -4.62
N ARG A 131 11.94 -1.09 -5.49
CA ARG A 131 12.19 -1.13 -6.95
C ARG A 131 13.63 -0.76 -7.31
N ALA A 132 14.18 0.27 -6.67
CA ALA A 132 15.55 0.72 -6.89
C ALA A 132 16.58 -0.37 -6.54
N HIS A 133 16.28 -1.19 -5.54
CA HIS A 133 17.09 -2.35 -5.14
C HIS A 133 16.68 -3.67 -5.80
N HIS A 134 15.84 -3.63 -6.84
CA HIS A 134 15.34 -4.81 -7.57
C HIS A 134 14.62 -5.86 -6.69
N HIS A 135 14.02 -5.43 -5.58
CA HIS A 135 13.20 -6.25 -4.71
C HIS A 135 11.72 -6.20 -5.13
N PHE A 136 11.33 -7.11 -6.03
CA PHE A 136 9.97 -7.16 -6.58
C PHE A 136 9.02 -8.12 -5.84
N SER A 137 9.39 -8.60 -4.65
CA SER A 137 8.56 -9.48 -3.82
C SER A 137 7.96 -8.70 -2.65
N CYS A 138 6.66 -8.89 -2.42
CA CYS A 138 5.97 -8.34 -1.26
C CYS A 138 6.65 -8.82 0.04
N PRO A 139 7.03 -7.92 0.96
CA PRO A 139 7.71 -8.29 2.20
C PRO A 139 6.81 -9.04 3.19
N VAL A 140 5.48 -9.04 2.96
CA VAL A 140 4.50 -9.71 3.83
C VAL A 140 4.21 -11.15 3.37
N CYS A 141 4.06 -11.37 2.05
CA CYS A 141 3.58 -12.64 1.52
C CYS A 141 4.39 -13.21 0.36
N SER A 142 5.48 -12.56 -0.04
CA SER A 142 6.39 -12.97 -1.12
C SER A 142 5.78 -13.03 -2.54
N ARG A 143 4.51 -12.66 -2.73
CA ARG A 143 3.92 -12.43 -4.06
C ARG A 143 4.59 -11.27 -4.78
N SER A 144 4.56 -11.24 -6.10
CA SER A 144 5.07 -10.11 -6.87
C SER A 144 4.41 -8.80 -6.42
N ALA A 145 5.23 -7.78 -6.20
CA ALA A 145 4.82 -6.48 -5.70
C ALA A 145 4.10 -5.65 -6.78
N CYS A 146 4.47 -5.86 -8.05
CA CYS A 146 3.93 -5.19 -9.23
C CYS A 146 3.84 -6.15 -10.42
N ASP A 147 3.37 -5.68 -11.56
CA ASP A 147 3.32 -6.50 -12.78
C ASP A 147 4.73 -6.86 -13.25
N MET A 148 5.02 -8.15 -13.29
CA MET A 148 6.30 -8.71 -13.69
C MET A 148 6.25 -9.40 -15.06
N SER A 149 5.14 -9.30 -15.80
CA SER A 149 4.92 -10.01 -17.08
C SER A 149 6.04 -9.75 -18.09
N ALA A 150 6.51 -8.51 -18.20
CA ALA A 150 7.62 -8.16 -19.09
C ALA A 150 8.95 -8.81 -18.65
N THR A 151 9.20 -8.90 -17.35
CA THR A 151 10.38 -9.56 -16.78
C THR A 151 10.33 -11.07 -17.01
N TRP A 152 9.16 -11.70 -16.80
CA TRP A 152 8.95 -13.13 -17.05
C TRP A 152 9.15 -13.50 -18.52
N ARG A 153 8.72 -12.66 -19.46
CA ARG A 153 8.97 -12.87 -20.88
C ARG A 153 10.46 -12.82 -21.23
N LYS A 154 11.24 -11.93 -20.62
CA LYS A 154 12.71 -11.92 -20.81
C LYS A 154 13.35 -13.20 -20.26
N LEU A 155 12.91 -13.67 -19.09
CA LEU A 155 13.35 -14.94 -18.53
C LEU A 155 13.01 -16.13 -19.43
N ASP A 156 11.84 -16.13 -20.09
CA ASP A 156 11.50 -17.15 -21.09
C ASP A 156 12.52 -17.18 -22.25
N GLU A 157 12.90 -16.01 -22.76
CA GLU A 157 13.90 -15.87 -23.85
C GLU A 157 15.28 -16.38 -23.40
N GLU A 158 15.72 -16.02 -22.19
CA GLU A 158 17.01 -16.45 -21.63
C GLU A 158 17.06 -17.95 -21.37
N VAL A 159 15.99 -18.52 -20.80
CA VAL A 159 15.84 -19.98 -20.59
C VAL A 159 15.89 -20.73 -21.92
N ALA A 160 15.22 -20.23 -22.96
CA ALA A 160 15.28 -20.83 -24.29
C ALA A 160 16.67 -20.75 -24.93
N ALA A 161 17.39 -19.64 -24.70
CA ALA A 161 18.74 -19.42 -25.22
C ALA A 161 19.84 -20.21 -24.49
N THR A 162 19.57 -20.73 -23.28
CA THR A 162 20.56 -21.40 -22.42
C THR A 162 20.14 -22.83 -22.04
N PRO A 163 20.05 -23.77 -23.02
CA PRO A 163 19.59 -25.13 -22.74
C PRO A 163 20.47 -25.82 -21.69
N MET A 164 19.83 -26.49 -20.73
CA MET A 164 20.53 -27.21 -19.67
C MET A 164 21.36 -28.39 -20.23
N PRO A 165 22.54 -28.67 -19.64
CA PRO A 165 23.34 -29.85 -19.99
C PRO A 165 22.55 -31.16 -19.89
N ASP A 166 22.92 -32.16 -20.69
CA ASP A 166 22.20 -33.44 -20.82
C ASP A 166 21.92 -34.12 -19.47
N ILE A 167 22.85 -34.03 -18.51
CA ILE A 167 22.71 -34.58 -17.16
C ILE A 167 21.52 -34.01 -16.37
N TYR A 168 21.07 -32.78 -16.70
CA TYR A 168 19.97 -32.09 -16.04
C TYR A 168 18.70 -32.01 -16.90
N GLN A 169 18.72 -32.38 -18.18
CA GLN A 169 17.56 -32.23 -19.08
C GLN A 169 16.29 -32.95 -18.60
N LYS A 170 16.46 -34.09 -17.92
CA LYS A 170 15.36 -34.89 -17.36
C LYS A 170 15.16 -34.65 -15.86
N HIS A 171 15.95 -33.76 -15.26
CA HIS A 171 15.85 -33.46 -13.84
C HIS A 171 14.58 -32.63 -13.58
N MET A 172 13.70 -33.15 -12.73
CA MET A 172 12.44 -32.52 -12.37
C MET A 172 12.50 -32.06 -10.92
N VAL A 173 11.96 -30.89 -10.65
CA VAL A 173 11.85 -30.32 -9.30
C VAL A 173 10.41 -29.96 -8.99
N TRP A 174 10.07 -29.98 -7.71
CA TRP A 174 8.78 -29.53 -7.20
C TRP A 174 8.86 -28.07 -6.81
N ILE A 175 7.94 -27.26 -7.31
CA ILE A 175 7.89 -25.83 -7.02
C ILE A 175 6.58 -25.45 -6.36
N LEU A 176 6.62 -24.44 -5.50
CA LEU A 176 5.46 -23.65 -5.08
C LEU A 176 5.55 -22.27 -5.73
N CYS A 177 4.52 -21.86 -6.43
CA CYS A 177 4.42 -20.51 -6.98
C CYS A 177 3.92 -19.54 -5.92
N ASN A 178 4.68 -18.47 -5.65
CA ASN A 178 4.27 -17.48 -4.66
C ASN A 178 3.02 -16.71 -5.14
N ASP A 179 2.92 -16.42 -6.44
CA ASP A 179 1.86 -15.57 -7.00
C ASP A 179 0.48 -16.24 -7.04
N CYS A 180 0.41 -17.48 -7.52
CA CYS A 180 -0.86 -18.23 -7.61
C CYS A 180 -1.03 -19.33 -6.56
N SER A 181 -0.01 -19.59 -5.74
CA SER A 181 -0.01 -20.63 -4.69
C SER A 181 -0.13 -22.07 -5.19
N ALA A 182 -0.08 -22.29 -6.52
CA ALA A 182 -0.07 -23.64 -7.10
C ALA A 182 1.26 -24.35 -6.85
N THR A 183 1.18 -25.67 -6.62
CA THR A 183 2.33 -26.57 -6.60
C THR A 183 2.41 -27.31 -7.93
N SER A 184 3.61 -27.46 -8.49
CA SER A 184 3.80 -28.15 -9.78
C SER A 184 5.16 -28.83 -9.84
N SER A 185 5.27 -29.89 -10.65
CA SER A 185 6.56 -30.49 -11.00
C SER A 185 6.98 -29.94 -12.37
N VAL A 186 8.17 -29.36 -12.45
CA VAL A 186 8.69 -28.71 -13.66
C VAL A 186 10.13 -29.14 -13.91
N ARG A 187 10.61 -28.97 -15.15
CA ARG A 187 12.02 -29.21 -15.47
C ARG A 187 12.89 -28.21 -14.74
N PHE A 188 13.98 -28.71 -14.17
CA PHE A 188 14.98 -27.88 -13.51
C PHE A 188 15.69 -26.97 -14.53
N HIS A 189 15.83 -25.69 -14.20
CA HIS A 189 16.62 -24.74 -14.95
C HIS A 189 17.33 -23.77 -14.01
N VAL A 190 18.63 -23.54 -14.25
CA VAL A 190 19.46 -22.71 -13.35
C VAL A 190 18.96 -21.26 -13.23
N LEU A 191 18.37 -20.71 -14.28
CA LEU A 191 17.83 -19.34 -14.30
C LEU A 191 16.48 -19.19 -13.56
N GLY A 192 15.74 -20.27 -13.36
CA GLY A 192 14.45 -20.20 -12.67
C GLY A 192 13.40 -21.16 -13.21
N HIS A 193 12.32 -21.30 -12.45
CA HIS A 193 11.28 -22.28 -12.69
C HIS A 193 9.94 -21.61 -12.98
N LYS A 194 9.45 -21.76 -14.21
CA LYS A 194 8.17 -21.18 -14.65
C LYS A 194 7.00 -21.94 -14.05
N CYS A 195 6.08 -21.22 -13.42
CA CYS A 195 4.80 -21.78 -12.98
C CYS A 195 3.90 -22.04 -14.20
N PRO A 196 3.41 -23.28 -14.42
CA PRO A 196 2.54 -23.58 -15.56
C PRO A 196 1.14 -22.97 -15.43
N ALA A 197 0.68 -22.64 -14.21
CA ALA A 197 -0.66 -22.13 -13.97
C ALA A 197 -0.80 -20.62 -14.27
N CYS A 198 0.25 -19.83 -14.03
CA CYS A 198 0.20 -18.37 -14.17
C CYS A 198 1.40 -17.76 -14.91
N SER A 199 2.31 -18.59 -15.43
CA SER A 199 3.53 -18.17 -16.14
C SER A 199 4.55 -17.35 -15.35
N SER A 200 4.35 -17.16 -14.04
CA SER A 200 5.31 -16.48 -13.17
C SER A 200 6.55 -17.31 -12.89
N TYR A 201 7.72 -16.67 -12.77
CA TYR A 201 8.95 -17.26 -12.25
C TYR A 201 9.18 -16.96 -10.76
N ASN A 202 8.25 -16.26 -10.08
CA ASN A 202 8.29 -16.08 -8.63
C ASN A 202 7.89 -17.39 -7.92
N THR A 203 8.79 -18.36 -7.96
CA THR A 203 8.59 -19.71 -7.47
C THR A 203 9.74 -20.10 -6.55
N ARG A 204 9.47 -21.03 -5.63
CA ARG A 204 10.49 -21.63 -4.78
C ARG A 204 10.46 -23.14 -4.92
N GLU A 205 11.64 -23.75 -4.96
CA GLU A 205 11.76 -25.20 -4.88
C GLU A 205 11.28 -25.70 -3.52
N THR A 206 10.63 -26.85 -3.55
CA THR A 206 10.10 -27.53 -2.37
C THR A 206 10.58 -28.97 -2.41
N ARG A 207 10.78 -29.58 -1.24
CA ARG A 207 10.96 -31.02 -1.18
C ARG A 207 9.65 -31.66 -1.63
N ALA A 208 9.74 -32.72 -2.44
CA ALA A 208 8.60 -33.39 -3.05
C ALA A 208 7.41 -33.49 -2.08
N ALA A 209 6.22 -33.15 -2.57
CA ALA A 209 5.01 -33.19 -1.75
C ALA A 209 4.84 -34.59 -1.15
N CYS A 210 5.05 -34.72 0.15
CA CYS A 210 4.42 -35.80 0.90
C CYS A 210 2.92 -35.45 0.86
N PRO A 211 2.06 -36.25 0.21
CA PRO A 211 0.64 -35.98 0.19
C PRO A 211 0.16 -35.91 1.64
N ARG A 212 -0.48 -34.79 2.00
CA ARG A 212 -1.09 -34.64 3.32
C ARG A 212 -2.17 -35.72 3.44
N ILE A 213 -1.89 -36.73 4.26
CA ILE A 213 -2.86 -37.67 4.83
C ILE A 213 -3.81 -36.95 5.78
#